data_AF-A0A6H2EN50-F1
#
_entry.id   AF-A0A6H2EN50-F1
#
_cell.length_a   1.000
_cell.length_b   1.000
_cell.length_c   1.000
_cell.angle_alpha   90.00
_cell.angle_beta   90.00
_cell.angle_gamma   90.00
#
_symmetry.space_group_name_H-M   'P 1'
#
loop_
_entity.id
_entity.type
_entity.pdbx_description
1 polymer ?
#
loop_
_entity_poly.entity_id
_entity_poly.type
_entity_poly.pdbx_seq_one_letter_code
_entity_poly.pdbx_strand_id
1 'polypeptide(L)'
;MRSQGLTNFSKFARQTLTSGVIVTSTKSAGAERISREIAAIGNNINQIARKANTENVATYEQVLVAIDLLDEVRKLVQSELGSARGRGENPSDKSNSA
;
A
#
# COMPACT_ATOMS: atom_id res chain seq x y z
N MET A 1 -17.91 6.01 8.39
CA MET A 1 -18.14 6.03 9.86
C MET A 1 -17.56 4.83 10.62
N ARG A 2 -17.30 3.67 10.01
CA ARG A 2 -16.62 2.53 10.70
C ARG A 2 -15.09 2.58 10.71
N SER A 3 -14.45 3.51 10.00
CA SER A 3 -13.00 3.51 9.77
C SER A 3 -12.15 4.16 10.88
N GLN A 4 -12.73 4.61 12.00
CA GLN A 4 -11.97 5.32 13.05
C GLN A 4 -12.10 4.76 14.46
N GLY A 5 -12.77 3.62 14.68
CA GLY A 5 -12.94 3.06 16.04
C GLY A 5 -13.70 3.95 17.02
N LEU A 6 -14.25 5.08 16.55
CA LEU A 6 -15.07 6.00 17.33
C LEU A 6 -16.52 5.55 17.23
N THR A 7 -16.94 4.69 18.15
CA THR A 7 -18.32 4.20 18.27
C THR A 7 -19.28 5.27 18.81
N ASN A 8 -18.77 6.42 19.27
CA ASN A 8 -19.56 7.50 19.86
C ASN A 8 -19.45 8.81 19.06
N PHE A 9 -20.54 9.16 18.40
CA PHE A 9 -20.70 10.37 17.58
C PHE A 9 -20.41 11.66 18.35
N SER A 10 -20.81 11.76 19.61
CA SER A 10 -20.61 12.96 20.43
C SER A 10 -19.13 13.26 20.68
N LYS A 11 -18.31 12.23 20.87
CA LYS A 11 -16.85 12.40 21.04
C LYS A 11 -16.18 12.87 19.74
N PHE A 12 -16.60 12.30 18.61
CA PHE A 12 -16.16 12.70 17.28
C PHE A 12 -16.54 14.15 16.94
N ALA A 13 -17.80 14.53 17.19
CA ALA A 13 -18.29 15.89 16.93
C ALA A 13 -17.58 16.93 17.81
N ARG A 14 -17.39 16.64 19.11
CA ARG A 14 -16.66 17.52 20.02
C ARG A 14 -15.23 17.74 19.55
N GLN A 15 -14.51 16.67 19.21
CA GLN A 15 -13.14 16.74 18.74
C GLN A 15 -13.04 17.48 17.39
N THR A 16 -13.96 17.24 16.47
CA THR A 16 -14.00 17.91 15.15
C THR A 16 -14.25 19.41 15.29
N LEU A 17 -15.21 19.82 16.12
CA LEU A 17 -15.57 21.22 16.31
C LEU A 17 -14.53 22.02 17.11
N THR A 18 -13.83 21.38 18.06
CA THR A 18 -12.81 22.06 18.88
C THR A 18 -11.43 22.09 18.24
N SER A 19 -11.05 21.06 17.47
CA SER A 19 -9.75 21.04 16.79
C SER A 19 -9.79 21.69 15.41
N GLY A 20 -10.97 21.81 14.79
CA GLY A 20 -11.12 22.33 13.42
C GLY A 20 -10.50 21.46 12.33
N VAL A 21 -9.88 20.32 12.69
CA VAL A 21 -9.12 19.46 11.77
C VAL A 21 -9.73 18.06 11.77
N ILE A 22 -10.29 17.67 10.63
CA ILE A 22 -10.69 16.28 10.38
C ILE A 22 -9.48 15.54 9.82
N VAL A 23 -8.85 14.69 10.63
CA VAL A 23 -7.78 13.80 10.17
C VAL A 23 -8.42 12.58 9.50
N THR A 24 -8.56 12.64 8.18
CA THR A 24 -9.00 11.49 7.37
C THR A 24 -7.79 10.61 7.09
N SER A 25 -7.79 9.36 7.55
CA SER A 25 -6.72 8.40 7.26
C SER A 25 -6.68 8.09 5.75
N THR A 26 -5.75 8.71 5.04
CA THR A 26 -5.47 8.46 3.61
C THR A 26 -4.74 7.13 3.36
N LYS A 27 -4.54 6.30 4.41
CA LYS A 27 -3.85 5.01 4.34
C LYS A 27 -4.43 4.06 3.27
N SER A 28 -5.69 4.18 2.87
CA SER A 28 -6.28 3.29 1.86
C SER A 28 -5.80 3.58 0.43
N ALA A 29 -5.57 4.85 0.07
CA ALA A 29 -5.27 5.21 -1.33
C ALA A 29 -3.92 4.64 -1.81
N GLY A 30 -2.90 4.65 -0.94
CA GLY A 30 -1.61 4.03 -1.22
C GLY A 30 -1.71 2.51 -1.31
N ALA A 31 -2.38 1.89 -0.34
CA ALA A 31 -2.57 0.43 -0.32
C ALA A 31 -3.34 -0.08 -1.56
N GLU A 32 -4.37 0.65 -2.00
CA GLU A 32 -5.14 0.32 -3.20
C GLU A 32 -4.30 0.43 -4.47
N ARG A 33 -3.47 1.46 -4.59
CA ARG A 33 -2.57 1.64 -5.74
C ARG A 33 -1.58 0.47 -5.84
N ILE A 34 -0.90 0.16 -4.74
CA ILE A 34 0.06 -0.95 -4.65
C ILE A 34 -0.61 -2.28 -4.98
N SER A 35 -1.81 -2.52 -4.43
CA SER A 35 -2.56 -3.74 -4.68
C SER A 35 -2.88 -3.92 -6.17
N ARG A 36 -3.23 -2.84 -6.88
CA ARG A 36 -3.47 -2.88 -8.33
C ARG A 36 -2.21 -3.22 -9.12
N GLU A 37 -1.08 -2.62 -8.75
CA GLU A 37 0.21 -2.85 -9.42
C GLU A 37 0.69 -4.30 -9.19
N ILE A 38 0.62 -4.80 -7.96
CA ILE A 38 0.93 -6.21 -7.64
C ILE A 38 -0.02 -7.17 -8.39
N ALA A 39 -1.31 -6.84 -8.49
CA ALA A 39 -2.27 -7.68 -9.20
C ALA A 39 -1.93 -7.83 -10.69
N ALA A 40 -1.47 -6.76 -11.34
CA ALA A 40 -1.03 -6.81 -12.72
C ALA A 40 0.17 -7.76 -12.90
N ILE A 41 1.17 -7.65 -12.02
CA ILE A 41 2.34 -8.54 -12.03
C ILE A 41 1.93 -10.00 -11.77
N GLY A 42 1.07 -10.23 -10.78
CA GLY A 42 0.55 -11.55 -10.46
C GLY A 42 -0.21 -12.21 -11.62
N ASN A 43 -0.97 -11.42 -12.40
CA ASN A 43 -1.63 -11.90 -13.60
C ASN A 43 -0.64 -12.37 -14.68
N ASN A 44 0.50 -11.69 -14.83
CA ASN A 44 1.53 -12.09 -15.78
C ASN A 44 2.20 -13.40 -15.35
N ILE A 45 2.55 -13.53 -14.06
CA ILE A 45 3.09 -14.79 -13.50
C ILE A 45 2.10 -15.93 -13.70
N ASN A 46 0.81 -15.69 -13.46
CA ASN A 46 -0.23 -16.71 -13.64
C ASN A 46 -0.39 -17.13 -15.11
N GLN A 47 -0.18 -16.22 -16.07
CA GLN A 47 -0.15 -16.58 -17.49
C GLN A 47 1.03 -17.49 -17.82
N ILE A 48 2.22 -17.20 -17.30
CA ILE A 48 3.40 -18.06 -17.45
C ILE A 48 3.13 -19.45 -16.88
N ALA A 49 2.58 -19.50 -15.65
CA ALA A 49 2.24 -20.75 -14.99
C ALA A 49 1.22 -21.57 -15.79
N ARG A 50 0.15 -20.93 -16.29
CA ARG A 50 -0.85 -21.59 -17.14
C ARG A 50 -0.24 -22.14 -18.42
N LYS A 51 0.62 -21.37 -19.09
CA LYS A 51 1.31 -21.81 -20.31
C LYS A 51 2.21 -23.02 -20.03
N ALA A 52 3.05 -22.93 -18.99
CA ALA A 52 3.92 -24.02 -18.59
C ALA A 52 3.13 -25.30 -18.20
N ASN A 53 2.02 -25.14 -17.48
CA ASN A 53 1.14 -26.26 -17.13
C ASN A 53 0.44 -26.87 -18.36
N THR A 54 0.07 -26.04 -19.34
CA THR A 54 -0.56 -26.50 -20.60
C THR A 54 0.42 -27.31 -21.43
N GLU A 55 1.69 -26.88 -21.47
CA GLU A 55 2.77 -27.54 -22.20
C GLU A 55 3.41 -28.68 -21.38
N ASN A 56 3.00 -28.84 -20.12
CA ASN A 56 3.58 -29.75 -19.12
C ASN A 56 5.11 -29.62 -18.99
N VAL A 57 5.63 -28.41 -19.26
CA VAL A 57 7.05 -28.09 -19.19
C VAL A 57 7.20 -26.60 -18.88
N ALA A 58 8.15 -26.26 -18.01
CA ALA A 58 8.55 -24.88 -17.77
C ALA A 58 9.90 -24.65 -18.46
N THR A 59 9.95 -23.72 -19.41
CA THR A 59 11.21 -23.37 -20.08
C THR A 59 12.08 -22.51 -19.17
N TYR A 60 13.39 -22.54 -19.40
CA TYR A 60 14.33 -21.69 -18.67
C TYR A 60 13.97 -20.20 -18.75
N GLU A 61 13.57 -19.73 -19.94
CA GLU A 61 13.15 -18.35 -20.16
C GLU A 61 11.88 -18.00 -19.37
N GLN A 62 10.88 -18.88 -19.34
CA GLN A 62 9.67 -18.69 -18.55
C GLN A 62 9.99 -18.54 -17.05
N VAL A 63 10.92 -19.35 -16.54
CA VAL A 63 11.35 -19.28 -15.14
C VAL A 63 12.09 -17.97 -14.87
N LEU A 64 12.99 -17.54 -15.75
CA LEU A 64 13.68 -16.25 -15.61
C LEU A 64 12.70 -15.09 -15.56
N VAL A 65 11.75 -15.03 -16.50
CA VAL A 65 10.73 -13.96 -16.52
C VAL A 65 9.91 -13.97 -15.23
N ALA A 66 9.53 -15.14 -14.71
CA ALA A 66 8.80 -15.23 -13.45
C ALA A 66 9.63 -14.71 -12.26
N ILE A 67 10.94 -14.98 -12.23
CA ILE A 67 11.85 -14.45 -11.20
C ILE A 67 11.95 -12.92 -11.29
N ASP A 68 12.09 -12.36 -12.49
CA ASP A 68 12.16 -10.91 -12.70
C ASP A 68 10.88 -10.21 -12.23
N LEU A 69 9.71 -10.79 -12.54
CA LEU A 69 8.42 -10.29 -12.07
C LEU A 69 8.29 -10.34 -10.54
N LEU A 70 8.83 -11.38 -9.89
CA LEU A 70 8.85 -11.46 -8.42
C LEU A 70 9.78 -10.40 -7.80
N ASP A 71 10.91 -10.11 -8.45
CA ASP A 71 11.80 -9.02 -8.01
C ASP A 71 11.15 -7.65 -8.18
N GLU A 72 10.34 -7.45 -9.22
CA GLU A 72 9.54 -6.24 -9.41
C GLU A 72 8.53 -6.04 -8.26
N VAL A 73 7.83 -7.11 -7.83
CA VAL A 73 6.96 -7.06 -6.63
C VAL A 73 7.76 -6.66 -5.39
N ARG A 74 8.94 -7.25 -5.20
CA ARG A 74 9.81 -6.93 -4.06
C ARG A 74 10.20 -5.45 -4.05
N LYS A 75 10.63 -4.92 -5.21
CA LYS A 75 10.99 -3.50 -5.36
C LYS A 75 9.80 -2.58 -5.07
N LEU A 76 8.61 -2.94 -5.55
CA LEU A 76 7.37 -2.19 -5.32
C LEU A 76 7.02 -2.10 -3.82
N VAL A 77 7.12 -3.22 -3.11
CA VAL A 77 6.85 -3.26 -1.67
C VAL A 77 7.90 -2.45 -0.90
N GLN A 78 9.17 -2.54 -1.28
CA GLN A 78 10.25 -1.79 -0.63
C GLN A 78 10.15 -0.28 -0.83
N SER A 79 9.81 0.19 -2.03
CA SER A 79 9.66 1.62 -2.32
C SER A 79 8.56 2.26 -1.47
N GLU A 80 7.47 1.54 -1.25
CA GLU A 80 6.32 2.01 -0.48
C GLU A 80 6.56 1.95 1.03
N LEU A 81 7.21 0.89 1.53
CA LEU A 81 7.66 0.82 2.93
C LEU A 81 8.72 1.88 3.26
N GLY A 82 9.62 2.18 2.33
CA GLY A 82 10.59 3.27 2.45
C GLY A 82 9.92 4.64 2.46
N SER A 83 8.94 4.85 1.56
CA SER A 83 8.15 6.08 1.48
C SER A 83 7.24 6.30 2.70
N ALA A 84 6.78 5.23 3.35
CA ALA A 84 5.98 5.31 4.57
C ALA A 84 6.80 5.76 5.80
N ARG A 85 8.11 5.43 5.85
CA ARG A 85 9.01 5.87 6.92
C ARG A 85 9.39 7.35 6.84
N GLY A 86 9.45 7.93 5.63
CA GLY A 86 9.78 9.35 5.41
C GLY A 86 8.63 10.33 5.68
N ARG A 87 7.39 9.85 5.88
CA ARG A 87 6.20 10.71 6.07
C ARG A 87 5.79 10.91 7.53
N GLY A 88 6.65 10.49 8.46
CA GLY A 88 6.44 10.55 9.91
C GLY A 88 7.16 11.70 10.63
N GLU A 89 7.46 12.81 9.96
CA GLU A 89 8.09 13.97 10.60
C GLU A 89 7.07 14.83 11.39
N ASN A 90 7.06 14.56 12.69
CA ASN A 90 6.80 15.40 13.88
C ASN A 90 5.98 16.71 13.76
N PRO A 91 4.75 16.78 14.32
CA PRO A 91 4.02 18.03 14.48
C PRO A 91 4.45 18.89 15.69
N SER A 92 5.52 18.54 16.41
CA SER A 92 5.83 19.15 17.73
C SER A 92 6.85 20.30 17.72
N ASP A 93 7.25 20.85 16.57
CA ASP A 93 8.32 21.86 16.50
C ASP A 93 7.87 23.28 16.06
N LYS A 94 6.63 23.66 16.39
CA LYS A 94 6.13 25.05 16.15
C LYS A 94 5.54 25.74 17.38
N SER A 95 5.86 25.29 18.58
CA SER A 95 5.43 25.95 19.82
C SER A 95 6.63 26.24 20.73
N ASN A 96 7.65 26.92 20.23
CA ASN A 96 8.57 27.67 21.09
C ASN A 96 9.31 28.77 20.32
N SER A 97 8.59 29.80 19.91
CA SER A 97 9.16 31.13 19.68
C SER A 97 8.09 32.14 20.10
N ALA A 98 8.05 32.37 21.41
CA ALA A 98 7.51 33.57 22.03
C ALA A 98 8.71 34.48 22.36
#